data_AF-A0A8S3ZJK9-F1
#
_entry.id   AF-A0A8S3ZJK9-F1
#
_cell.length_a   1.000
_cell.length_b   1.000
_cell.length_c   1.000
_cell.angle_alpha   90.00
_cell.angle_beta   90.00
_cell.angle_gamma   90.00
#
_symmetry.space_group_name_H-M   'P 1'
#
loop_
_entity.id
_entity.type
_entity.pdbx_description
1 polymer ?
#
loop_
_entity_poly.entity_id
_entity_poly.type
_entity_poly.pdbx_seq_one_letter_code
_entity_poly.pdbx_strand_id
1 'polypeptide(L)'
;ISIEGKEFVESGQKVYLKCNTTEGDKIPEDLDWFKDGDKIEANEYPHIFITKSKDTMALVSELTITSGTSNDSGTYICRSTSELIASAEVSVLVANLRKKRRNLLG
;
A
#
# COMPACT_ATOMS: atom_id res chain seq x y z
N ILE A 1 -4.11 -9.98 11.81
CA ILE A 1 -4.03 -8.84 10.87
C ILE A 1 -3.40 -9.30 9.56
N SER A 2 -3.86 -8.81 8.42
CA SER A 2 -3.32 -9.13 7.10
C SER A 2 -3.36 -7.90 6.19
N ILE A 3 -2.46 -7.86 5.20
CA ILE A 3 -2.50 -6.88 4.11
C ILE A 3 -2.81 -7.61 2.80
N GLU A 4 -3.77 -7.07 2.05
CA GLU A 4 -4.13 -7.50 0.70
C GLU A 4 -3.79 -6.37 -0.28
N GLY A 5 -3.21 -6.71 -1.43
CA GLY A 5 -2.81 -5.72 -2.42
C GLY A 5 -1.93 -6.32 -3.51
N LYS A 6 -1.55 -5.50 -4.51
CA LYS A 6 -0.63 -5.92 -5.56
C LYS A 6 0.82 -5.64 -5.13
N GLU A 7 1.66 -6.66 -5.23
CA GLU A 7 3.11 -6.53 -5.05
C GLU A 7 3.75 -5.73 -6.20
N PHE A 8 3.26 -5.88 -7.43
CA PHE A 8 3.76 -5.17 -8.60
C PHE A 8 2.68 -4.29 -9.21
N VAL A 9 2.99 -3.01 -9.40
CA VAL A 9 2.09 -2.00 -9.97
C VAL A 9 2.81 -1.26 -11.08
N GLU A 10 2.21 -1.08 -12.26
CA GLU A 10 2.84 -0.26 -13.30
C GLU A 10 2.78 1.22 -12.94
N SER A 11 3.83 1.98 -13.28
CA SER A 11 3.85 3.43 -13.04
C SER A 11 2.65 4.11 -13.71
N GLY A 12 2.04 5.05 -12.99
CA GLY A 12 0.81 5.73 -13.37
C GLY A 12 -0.46 5.00 -12.92
N GLN A 13 -0.39 3.71 -12.57
CA GLN A 13 -1.52 2.94 -12.05
C GLN A 13 -1.72 3.16 -10.55
N LYS A 14 -2.92 2.82 -10.07
CA LYS A 14 -3.28 2.91 -8.66
C LYS A 14 -2.52 1.88 -7.82
N VAL A 15 -1.82 2.33 -6.77
CA VAL A 15 -1.38 1.46 -5.67
C VAL A 15 -2.52 1.39 -4.65
N TYR A 16 -2.89 0.18 -4.27
CA TYR A 16 -3.95 -0.06 -3.30
C TYR A 16 -3.56 -1.21 -2.38
N LEU A 17 -3.57 -0.91 -1.08
CA LEU A 17 -3.36 -1.88 -0.01
C LEU A 17 -4.55 -1.82 0.95
N LYS A 18 -5.02 -2.99 1.37
CA LYS A 18 -6.09 -3.15 2.34
C LYS A 18 -5.56 -3.93 3.53
N CYS A 19 -5.55 -3.30 4.69
CA CYS A 19 -5.24 -3.94 5.95
C CYS A 19 -6.54 -4.34 6.65
N ASN A 20 -6.66 -5.61 7.01
CA ASN A 20 -7.80 -6.13 7.75
C ASN A 20 -7.33 -6.74 9.06
N THR A 21 -7.93 -6.32 10.17
CA THR A 21 -7.70 -6.93 11.48
C THR A 21 -9.01 -7.43 12.09
N THR A 22 -9.00 -8.72 12.41
CA THR A 22 -9.98 -9.40 13.25
C THR A 22 -9.21 -10.00 14.43
N GLU A 23 -9.48 -9.52 15.64
CA GLU A 23 -8.85 -10.01 16.89
C GLU A 23 -9.92 -10.69 17.75
N GLY A 24 -10.22 -11.96 17.51
CA GLY A 24 -11.16 -12.73 18.36
C GLY A 24 -12.41 -11.92 18.76
N ASP A 25 -12.54 -11.61 20.06
CA ASP A 25 -13.64 -10.81 20.63
C ASP A 25 -13.35 -9.30 20.81
N LYS A 26 -12.12 -8.82 20.54
CA LYS A 26 -11.71 -7.42 20.75
C LYS A 26 -11.12 -6.82 19.50
N ILE A 27 -11.79 -5.84 18.91
CA ILE A 27 -11.27 -5.13 17.74
C ILE A 27 -10.34 -4.00 18.22
N PRO A 28 -9.14 -3.85 17.64
CA PRO A 28 -8.27 -2.72 17.91
C PRO A 28 -8.99 -1.38 17.75
N GLU A 29 -8.54 -0.36 18.47
CA GLU A 29 -9.11 0.98 18.37
C GLU A 29 -8.75 1.63 17.03
N ASP A 30 -7.49 1.47 16.62
CA ASP A 30 -6.96 2.06 15.39
C ASP A 30 -5.87 1.20 14.69
N LEU A 31 -5.57 1.56 13.44
CA LEU A 31 -4.50 1.06 12.57
C LEU A 31 -3.60 2.21 12.09
N ASP A 32 -2.30 2.06 12.20
CA ASP A 32 -1.29 2.95 11.63
C ASP A 32 -0.63 2.30 10.39
N TRP A 33 -0.25 3.13 9.42
CA TRP A 33 0.57 2.70 8.28
C TRP A 33 1.98 3.27 8.36
N PHE A 34 2.95 2.50 7.91
CA PHE A 34 4.35 2.88 7.77
C PHE A 34 4.86 2.50 6.38
N LYS A 35 5.80 3.28 5.84
CA LYS A 35 6.54 2.97 4.62
C LYS A 35 8.03 3.05 4.93
N ASP A 36 8.76 1.98 4.67
CA ASP A 36 10.22 1.91 4.85
C ASP A 36 10.70 2.33 6.26
N GLY A 37 9.86 2.14 7.27
CA GLY A 37 10.13 2.50 8.67
C GLY A 37 9.52 3.83 9.13
N ASP A 38 9.12 4.68 8.19
CA ASP A 38 8.53 5.99 8.50
C ASP A 38 7.01 5.91 8.61
N LYS A 39 6.43 6.58 9.61
CA LYS A 39 4.98 6.60 9.77
C LYS A 39 4.37 7.45 8.66
N ILE A 40 3.32 6.93 8.01
CA ILE A 40 2.62 7.65 6.95
C ILE A 40 1.71 8.70 7.59
N GLU A 41 2.22 9.93 7.66
CA GLU A 41 1.49 11.11 8.10
C GLU A 41 1.14 11.99 6.88
N ALA A 42 -0.03 12.63 6.89
CA ALA A 42 -0.58 13.34 5.72
C ALA A 42 0.27 14.53 5.25
N ASN A 43 1.07 15.12 6.14
CA ASN A 43 2.01 16.20 5.82
C ASN A 43 3.25 15.72 5.07
N GLU A 44 3.73 14.50 5.36
CA GLU A 44 4.92 13.90 4.76
C GLU A 44 4.59 13.10 3.49
N TYR A 45 3.38 12.52 3.45
CA TYR A 45 2.87 11.71 2.34
C TYR A 45 1.52 12.26 1.81
N PRO A 46 1.49 13.50 1.27
CA PRO A 46 0.24 14.18 0.90
C PRO A 46 -0.52 13.52 -0.27
N HIS A 47 0.13 12.64 -1.03
CA HIS A 47 -0.45 11.89 -2.15
C HIS A 47 -1.01 10.52 -1.74
N ILE A 48 -0.81 10.11 -0.49
CA ILE A 48 -1.33 8.86 0.07
C ILE A 48 -2.64 9.15 0.79
N PHE A 49 -3.71 8.46 0.39
CA PHE A 49 -5.02 8.56 1.01
C PHE A 49 -5.30 7.32 1.86
N ILE A 50 -5.61 7.53 3.13
CA ILE A 50 -5.96 6.44 4.06
C ILE A 50 -7.42 6.59 4.46
N THR A 51 -8.20 5.53 4.25
CA THR A 51 -9.55 5.39 4.79
C THR A 51 -9.54 4.31 5.87
N LYS A 52 -10.41 4.47 6.87
CA LYS A 52 -10.59 3.49 7.95
C LYS A 52 -12.08 3.25 8.12
N SER A 53 -12.46 1.98 8.23
CA SER A 53 -13.83 1.57 8.49
C SER A 53 -13.84 0.48 9.55
N LYS A 54 -14.75 0.63 10.52
CA LYS A 54 -14.93 -0.30 11.62
C LYS A 54 -16.29 -0.95 11.49
N ASP A 55 -16.31 -2.27 11.52
CA ASP A 55 -17.52 -3.08 11.68
C ASP A 55 -17.48 -3.78 13.05
N THR A 56 -18.56 -4.47 13.41
CA THR A 56 -18.76 -5.20 14.67
C THR A 56 -17.74 -6.31 14.95
N MET A 57 -17.02 -6.78 13.92
CA MET A 57 -16.02 -7.86 14.06
C MET A 57 -14.64 -7.51 13.47
N ALA A 58 -14.50 -6.39 12.76
CA ALA A 58 -13.28 -6.07 12.04
C ALA A 58 -12.99 -4.57 12.00
N LEU A 59 -11.71 -4.21 11.98
CA LEU A 59 -11.24 -2.90 11.59
C LEU A 59 -10.46 -3.03 10.29
N VAL A 60 -10.86 -2.24 9.30
CA VAL A 60 -10.26 -2.22 7.96
C VAL A 60 -9.65 -0.85 7.73
N SER A 61 -8.42 -0.81 7.23
CA SER A 61 -7.80 0.41 6.72
C SER A 61 -7.32 0.21 5.30
N GLU A 62 -7.64 1.14 4.42
CA GLU A 62 -7.25 1.09 3.01
C GLU A 62 -6.31 2.26 2.71
N LEU A 63 -5.17 1.95 2.12
CA LEU A 63 -4.19 2.90 1.63
C LEU A 63 -4.29 2.96 0.10
N THR A 64 -4.48 4.16 -0.44
CA THR A 64 -4.60 4.40 -1.88
C THR A 64 -3.64 5.48 -2.34
N ILE A 65 -2.91 5.18 -3.42
CA ILE A 65 -2.15 6.15 -4.22
C ILE A 65 -2.76 6.14 -5.62
N THR A 66 -3.33 7.26 -6.06
CA THR A 66 -4.13 7.32 -7.30
C THR A 66 -3.29 7.09 -8.56
N SER A 67 -2.05 7.59 -8.58
CA SER A 67 -1.11 7.42 -9.68
C SER A 67 0.28 7.15 -9.12
N GLY A 68 0.64 5.87 -9.06
CA GLY A 68 1.88 5.39 -8.45
C GLY A 68 3.13 5.74 -9.26
N THR A 69 4.18 6.09 -8.56
CA THR A 69 5.52 6.41 -9.08
C THR A 69 6.54 5.46 -8.48
N SER A 70 7.76 5.42 -9.02
CA SER A 70 8.82 4.59 -8.46
C SER A 70 9.12 4.89 -6.98
N ASN A 71 8.89 6.13 -6.52
CA ASN A 71 9.07 6.55 -5.13
C ASN A 71 8.05 5.91 -4.16
N ASP A 72 6.94 5.42 -4.70
CA ASP A 72 5.91 4.71 -3.95
C ASP A 72 6.26 3.23 -3.77
N SER A 73 7.37 2.76 -4.35
CA SER A 73 7.90 1.43 -4.04
C SER A 73 8.46 1.42 -2.63
N GLY A 74 8.34 0.30 -1.93
CA GLY A 74 8.86 0.14 -0.58
C GLY A 74 8.14 -0.96 0.19
N THR A 75 8.55 -1.13 1.44
CA THR A 75 7.87 -2.01 2.39
C THR A 75 6.81 -1.22 3.15
N TYR A 76 5.56 -1.59 2.97
CA TYR A 76 4.43 -1.03 3.68
C TYR A 76 4.09 -1.92 4.88
N ILE A 77 3.91 -1.29 6.04
CA ILE A 77 3.55 -1.98 7.28
C ILE A 77 2.23 -1.40 7.78
N CYS A 78 1.30 -2.28 8.15
CA CYS A 78 0.10 -1.94 8.89
C CYS A 78 0.26 -2.44 10.32
N ARG A 79 0.11 -1.55 11.30
CA ARG A 79 0.24 -1.85 12.73
C ARG A 79 -1.03 -1.50 13.47
N SER A 80 -1.56 -2.42 14.27
CA SER A 80 -2.69 -2.13 15.17
C SER A 80 -2.23 -1.50 16.49
N THR A 81 -3.17 -0.83 17.16
CA THR A 81 -3.01 -0.38 18.56
C THR A 81 -2.76 -1.53 19.56
N SER A 82 -3.08 -2.77 19.19
CA SER A 82 -2.74 -3.99 19.93
C SER A 82 -1.35 -4.56 19.56
N GLU A 83 -0.51 -3.80 18.84
CA GLU A 83 0.83 -4.18 18.36
C GLU A 83 0.87 -5.37 17.39
N LEU A 84 -0.24 -5.71 16.75
CA LEU A 84 -0.24 -6.67 15.64
C LEU A 84 0.27 -6.00 14.37
N ILE A 85 1.12 -6.71 13.64
CA ILE A 85 1.80 -6.17 12.46
C ILE A 85 1.59 -7.08 11.25
N ALA A 86 1.32 -6.48 10.10
CA ALA A 86 1.44 -7.11 8.79
C ALA A 86 2.28 -6.22 7.86
N SER A 87 2.99 -6.84 6.93
CA SER A 87 3.84 -6.14 5.95
C SER A 87 3.54 -6.59 4.53
N ALA A 88 3.69 -5.70 3.57
CA ALA A 88 3.63 -5.99 2.14
C ALA A 88 4.72 -5.18 1.41
N GLU A 89 5.44 -5.83 0.50
CA GLU A 89 6.37 -5.16 -0.40
C GLU A 89 5.63 -4.73 -1.67
N VAL A 90 5.84 -3.48 -2.10
CA VAL A 90 5.26 -2.93 -3.33
C VAL A 90 6.39 -2.42 -4.22
N SER A 91 6.36 -2.83 -5.49
CA SER A 91 7.27 -2.40 -6.54
C SER A 91 6.50 -1.71 -7.67
N VAL A 92 6.75 -0.41 -7.85
CA VAL A 92 6.16 0.36 -8.96
C VAL A 92 7.07 0.32 -10.18
N LEU A 93 6.64 -0.40 -11.22
CA LEU A 93 7.40 -0.70 -12.42
C LEU A 93 7.32 0.44 -13.44
N VAL A 94 8.45 1.08 -13.72
CA VAL A 94 8.55 2.04 -14.82
C VAL A 94 8.83 1.29 -16.12
N ALA A 95 7.90 1.37 -17.07
CA ALA A 95 8.08 0.77 -18.38
C ALA A 95 9.23 1.46 -19.12
N ASN A 96 10.38 0.78 -19.24
CA ASN A 96 11.42 1.21 -20.16
C ASN A 96 10.95 0.98 -21.61
N LEU A 97 10.45 2.03 -22.26
CA LEU A 97 10.12 2.02 -23.70
C LEU A 97 11.36 1.97 -24.61
N ARG A 98 12.44 1.32 -24.19
CA ARG A 98 13.49 0.85 -25.11
C ARG A 98 13.04 -0.44 -25.79
N LYS A 99 11.82 -0.47 -26.34
CA LYS A 99 11.45 -1.46 -27.35
C LYS A 99 12.25 -1.13 -28.60
N LYS A 100 13.41 -1.79 -28.70
CA LYS A 100 14.21 -2.07 -29.90
C LYS A 100 13.46 -1.66 -31.17
N ARG A 101 13.78 -0.50 -31.76
CA ARG A 101 13.59 -0.24 -33.20
C ARG A 101 14.40 -1.30 -33.94
N ARG A 102 13.91 -2.54 -34.01
CA ARG A 102 14.46 -3.52 -34.95
C ARG A 102 13.96 -3.07 -36.31
N ASN A 103 14.90 -2.58 -37.11
CA ASN A 103 14.74 -2.32 -38.53
C ASN A 103 13.83 -3.37 -39.18
N LEU A 104 12.65 -2.95 -39.62
CA LEU A 104 11.93 -3.58 -40.72
C LEU A 104 12.10 -2.64 -41.92
N LEU A 105 13.31 -2.66 -42.47
CA LEU A 105 13.61 -2.27 -43.84
C LEU A 105 14.32 -3.48 -44.43
N GLY A 106 13.56 -4.28 -45.16
CA GLY A 106 13.97 -5.44 -45.93
C GLY A 106 12.86 -5.72 -46.92
#